data_AF-A0A3R9AXZ1-F1
#
_entry.id   AF-A0A3R9AXZ1-F1
#
_cell.length_a   1.000
_cell.length_b   1.000
_cell.length_c   1.000
_cell.angle_alpha   90.00
_cell.angle_beta   90.00
_cell.angle_gamma   90.00
#
_symmetry.space_group_name_H-M   'P 1'
#
loop_
_entity.id
_entity.type
_entity.pdbx_description
1 polymer ?
#
loop_
_entity_poly.entity_id
_entity_poly.type
_entity_poly.pdbx_seq_one_letter_code
_entity_poly.pdbx_strand_id
1 'polypeptide(L)' 'MPQSSRYSDDRVEKLLAEMVNVLEKDKAPTDLSLMVLGNMVTNLLNTSVAPEQRRALARSFAEALQASVREDKAH' A
#
# COMPACT_ATOMS: atom_id res chain seq x y z
N MET A 1 -3.89 -21.27 5.31
CA MET A 1 -2.55 -21.41 5.92
C MET A 1 -2.06 -20.01 6.22
N PRO A 2 -1.61 -19.68 7.45
CA PRO A 2 -1.11 -18.35 7.73
C PRO A 2 0.20 -18.20 6.94
N GLN A 3 0.19 -17.32 5.95
CA GLN A 3 1.41 -16.85 5.32
C GLN A 3 2.20 -16.22 6.45
N SER A 4 3.23 -16.91 6.95
CA SER A 4 4.19 -16.34 7.90
C SER A 4 4.68 -15.05 7.27
N SER A 5 4.21 -13.91 7.76
CA SER A 5 4.68 -12.61 7.31
C SER A 5 6.19 -12.63 7.44
N ARG A 6 6.92 -12.36 6.35
CA ARG A 6 8.40 -12.30 6.37
C ARG A 6 8.92 -11.16 7.25
N TYR A 7 8.02 -10.31 7.75
CA TYR A 7 8.28 -9.19 8.62
C TYR A 7 7.48 -9.39 9.91
N SER A 8 8.05 -9.00 11.06
CA SER A 8 7.28 -8.95 12.30
C SER A 8 6.12 -7.97 12.13
N ASP A 9 4.95 -8.34 12.65
CA ASP A 9 3.75 -7.51 12.60
C ASP A 9 4.05 -6.12 13.21
N ASP A 10 4.80 -6.06 14.32
CA ASP A 10 5.29 -4.82 14.94
C ASP A 10 6.02 -3.88 13.98
N ARG A 11 6.87 -4.41 13.08
CA ARG A 11 7.64 -3.57 12.15
C ARG A 11 6.72 -3.00 11.07
N VAL A 12 5.75 -3.78 10.62
CA VAL A 12 4.77 -3.35 9.62
C VAL A 12 3.86 -2.28 10.21
N GLU A 13 3.32 -2.53 11.41
CA GLU A 13 2.45 -1.58 12.12
C GLU A 13 3.16 -0.26 12.40
N LYS A 14 4.41 -0.30 12.85
CA LYS A 14 5.20 0.91 13.09
C LYS A 14 5.36 1.74 11.82
N LEU A 15 5.72 1.12 10.70
CA LEU A 15 5.89 1.84 9.43
C LEU A 15 4.57 2.43 8.93
N LEU A 16 3.46 1.69 9.06
CA LEU A 16 2.13 2.19 8.71
C LEU A 16 1.75 3.40 9.57
N ALA A 17 1.95 3.34 10.88
CA ALA A 17 1.65 4.44 11.79
C ALA A 17 2.47 5.70 11.45
N GLU A 18 3.77 5.54 11.14
CA GLU A 18 4.62 6.65 10.70
C GLU A 18 4.11 7.30 9.40
N MET A 19 3.69 6.49 8.42
CA MET A 19 3.14 7.00 7.16
C MET A 19 1.80 7.72 7.36
N VAL A 20 0.91 7.19 8.20
CA VAL A 20 -0.37 7.83 8.54
C VAL A 20 -0.11 9.18 9.22
N ASN A 21 0.79 9.23 10.19
CA ASN A 21 1.16 10.46 10.90
C ASN A 21 1.66 11.56 9.94
N VAL A 22 2.41 11.21 8.88
CA VAL A 22 2.86 12.18 7.88
C VAL A 22 1.68 12.80 7.13
N LEU A 23 0.72 11.99 6.68
CA LEU A 23 -0.46 12.46 5.96
C LEU A 23 -1.37 13.31 6.86
N GLU A 24 -1.58 12.88 8.11
CA GLU A 24 -2.39 13.63 9.09
C GLU A 24 -1.78 14.97 9.46
N LYS A 25 -0.45 15.01 9.65
CA LYS A 25 0.27 16.25 9.99
C LYS A 25 0.16 17.30 8.89
N ASP A 26 0.19 16.87 7.62
CA ASP A 26 0.00 17.74 6.46
C ASP A 26 -1.48 18.12 6.25
N LYS A 27 -2.41 17.47 6.96
CA LYS A 27 -3.86 17.56 6.74
C LYS A 27 -4.23 17.27 5.28
N ALA A 28 -3.52 16.32 4.67
CA ALA A 28 -3.73 15.95 3.28
C ALA A 28 -5.16 15.40 3.09
N PRO A 29 -5.97 15.97 2.18
CA PRO A 29 -7.28 15.40 1.89
C PRO A 29 -7.13 14.02 1.25
N THR A 30 -8.22 13.26 1.21
CA THR A 30 -8.21 11.85 0.75
C THR A 30 -7.69 11.72 -0.68
N ASP A 31 -8.09 12.60 -1.58
CA ASP A 31 -7.64 12.60 -2.98
C ASP A 31 -6.13 12.84 -3.12
N LEU A 32 -5.58 13.81 -2.39
CA LEU A 32 -4.14 14.07 -2.36
C LEU A 32 -3.37 12.89 -1.75
N SER A 33 -3.87 12.33 -0.65
CA SER A 33 -3.27 11.17 0.01
C SER A 33 -3.19 9.97 -0.93
N LEU A 34 -4.29 9.65 -1.63
CA LEU A 34 -4.33 8.57 -2.62
C LEU A 34 -3.38 8.82 -3.78
N MET A 35 -3.30 10.06 -4.29
CA MET A 35 -2.36 10.43 -5.36
C MET A 35 -0.91 10.22 -4.93
N VAL A 36 -0.52 10.69 -3.75
CA VAL A 36 0.86 10.57 -3.25
C VAL A 36 1.23 9.11 -2.99
N LEU A 37 0.35 8.33 -2.38
CA LEU A 37 0.58 6.90 -2.15
C LEU A 37 0.72 6.14 -3.48
N GLY A 38 -0.13 6.44 -4.47
CA GLY A 38 -0.03 5.88 -5.82
C GLY A 38 1.30 6.21 -6.51
N ASN A 39 1.75 7.46 -6.38
CA ASN A 39 3.06 7.89 -6.91
C ASN A 39 4.23 7.18 -6.20
N MET A 40 4.13 6.97 -4.89
CA MET A 40 5.14 6.24 -4.12
C MET A 40 5.28 4.79 -4.58
N VAL A 41 4.15 4.08 -4.75
CA VAL A 41 4.13 2.70 -5.27
C VAL A 41 4.71 2.67 -6.70
N THR A 42 4.30 3.61 -7.55
CA THR A 42 4.80 3.70 -8.93
C THR A 42 6.32 3.93 -8.97
N ASN A 43 6.83 4.81 -8.12
CA ASN A 43 8.26 5.08 -8.01
C ASN A 43 9.04 3.84 -7.53
N LEU A 44 8.52 3.11 -6.53
CA LEU A 44 9.13 1.87 -6.05
C LEU A 44 9.25 0.82 -7.17
N LEU A 45 8.18 0.61 -7.94
CA LEU A 45 8.20 -0.31 -9.08
C LEU A 45 9.18 0.13 -10.17
N ASN A 46 9.26 1.42 -10.47
CA ASN A 46 10.14 1.91 -11.53
C ASN A 46 11.63 1.92 -11.16
N THR A 47 11.96 1.98 -9.87
CA THR A 47 13.35 2.10 -9.38
C THR A 47 13.90 0.79 -8.84
N SER A 48 13.07 -0.02 -8.20
CA SER A 48 13.51 -1.18 -7.41
C SER A 48 13.09 -2.52 -8.01
N VAL A 49 12.37 -2.51 -9.14
CA VAL A 49 11.88 -3.73 -9.80
C VAL A 49 12.34 -3.76 -11.27
N ALA A 50 12.76 -4.94 -11.71
CA ALA A 50 13.17 -5.19 -13.09
C ALA A 50 12.01 -4.87 -14.06
N PRO A 51 12.28 -4.19 -15.20
CA PRO A 51 11.23 -3.71 -16.12
C PRO A 51 10.19 -4.76 -16.50
N GLU A 52 10.61 -6.00 -16.68
CA GLU A 52 9.81 -7.13 -17.13
C GLU A 52 8.78 -7.56 -16.06
N GLN A 53 9.05 -7.30 -14.79
CA GLN A 53 8.23 -7.72 -13.65
C GLN A 53 7.26 -6.63 -13.17
N ARG A 54 7.50 -5.36 -13.52
CA ARG A 54 6.74 -4.20 -12.99
C ARG A 54 5.24 -4.33 -13.19
N ARG A 55 4.82 -4.67 -14.42
CA ARG A 55 3.40 -4.79 -14.76
C ARG A 55 2.70 -5.92 -14.00
N ALA A 56 3.38 -7.06 -13.86
CA ALA A 56 2.84 -8.20 -13.12
C ALA A 56 2.68 -7.85 -11.64
N LEU A 57 3.69 -7.24 -11.01
CA LEU A 57 3.65 -6.82 -9.61
C LEU A 57 2.62 -5.71 -9.37
N ALA A 58 2.51 -4.72 -10.25
CA ALA A 58 1.48 -3.67 -10.17
C ALA A 58 0.07 -4.27 -10.20
N ARG A 59 -0.16 -5.26 -11.06
CA ARG A 59 -1.45 -5.95 -11.16
C ARG A 59 -1.76 -6.72 -9.89
N SER A 60 -0.83 -7.54 -9.39
CA SER A 60 -1.02 -8.28 -8.14
C SER A 60 -1.26 -7.35 -6.94
N PHE A 61 -0.58 -6.21 -6.88
CA PHE A 61 -0.82 -5.19 -5.86
C PHE A 61 -2.25 -4.62 -5.95
N ALA A 62 -2.71 -4.27 -7.15
CA ALA A 62 -4.05 -3.74 -7.36
C ALA A 62 -5.14 -4.78 -7.01
N GLU A 63 -4.94 -6.04 -7.37
CA GLU A 63 -5.85 -7.14 -7.02
C GLU A 63 -5.91 -7.35 -5.49
N ALA A 64 -4.77 -7.31 -4.79
CA ALA A 64 -4.72 -7.41 -3.34
C ALA A 64 -5.40 -6.22 -2.64
N LEU A 65 -5.22 -5.00 -3.18
CA LEU A 65 -5.91 -3.81 -2.68
C LEU A 65 -7.43 -3.96 -2.82
N GLN A 66 -7.91 -4.36 -4.00
CA GLN A 66 -9.33 -4.59 -4.25
C GLN A 66 -9.91 -5.65 -3.31
N ALA A 67 -9.19 -6.75 -3.07
CA ALA A 67 -9.62 -7.80 -2.14
C ALA A 67 -9.64 -7.36 -0.67
N SER A 68 -8.85 -6.34 -0.32
CA SER A 68 -8.74 -5.83 1.05
C SER A 68 -9.79 -4.76 1.37
N VAL A 69 -10.31 -4.07 0.36
CA VAL A 69 -11.43 -3.13 0.52
C VAL A 69 -12.70 -3.96 0.72
N ARG A 70 -13.19 -3.99 1.95
CA ARG A 70 -14.46 -4.65 2.26
C ARG A 70 -15.61 -3.76 1.76
N GLU A 71 -16.54 -4.34 1.02
CA GLU A 71 -17.89 -3.81 1.00
C GLU A 71 -18.47 -4.11 2.39
N ASP A 72 -18.75 -3.08 3.18
CA ASP A 72 -19.59 -3.24 4.36
C ASP A 72 -20.98 -3.70 3.90
N LYS A 73 -21.15 -5.02 3.71
CA LYS A 73 -22.44 -5.64 3.90
C LYS A 73 -22.65 -5.69 5.40
N ALA A 74 -23.15 -4.58 5.93
CA ALA A 74 -23.88 -4.58 7.18
C ALA A 74 -24.95 -5.67 7.06
N HIS A 75 -24.69 -6.79 7.74
CA HIS A 75 -25.70 -7.78 8.09
C HIS A 75 -26.28 -7.38 9.44
#